data_AF-A0A8S3B804-F1
#
_entry.id   AF-A0A8S3B804-F1
#
_cell.length_a   1.000
_cell.length_b   1.000
_cell.length_c   1.000
_cell.angle_alpha   90.00
_cell.angle_beta   90.00
_cell.angle_gamma   90.00
#
_symmetry.space_group_name_H-M   'P 1'
#
loop_
_entity.id
_entity.type
_entity.pdbx_description
1 polymer ?
#
loop_
_entity_poly.entity_id
_entity_poly.type
_entity_poly.pdbx_seq_one_letter_code
_entity_poly.pdbx_strand_id
1 'polypeptide(L)' 'NKQKLVEQLRAEANIERIKVSVVCKDLIKFCQDHESGDVLVRGWAGFARENPFKEKQGCVTL' A
#
# COMPACT_ATOMS: atom_id res chain seq x y z
N ASN A 1 -5.47 39.44 5.12
CA ASN A 1 -5.76 37.99 5.09
C ASN A 1 -5.24 37.22 6.33
N LYS A 2 -5.52 37.67 7.57
CA LYS A 2 -5.25 36.89 8.78
C LYS A 2 -6.45 36.05 9.23
N GLN A 3 -7.66 36.53 8.97
CA GLN A 3 -8.92 35.83 9.30
C GLN A 3 -9.02 34.46 8.62
N LYS A 4 -8.76 34.39 7.31
CA LYS A 4 -8.74 33.11 6.56
C LYS A 4 -7.77 32.07 7.14
N LEU A 5 -6.60 32.51 7.60
CA LEU A 5 -5.62 31.62 8.24
C LEU A 5 -6.14 31.08 9.58
N VAL A 6 -6.75 31.95 10.40
CA VAL A 6 -7.33 31.55 11.69
C VAL A 6 -8.48 30.57 11.49
N GLU A 7 -9.33 30.80 10.49
CA GLU A 7 -10.42 29.88 10.14
C GLU A 7 -9.88 28.51 9.71
N GLN A 8 -8.83 28.47 8.88
CA GLN A 8 -8.17 27.23 8.48
C GLN A 8 -7.61 26.46 9.69
N LEU A 9 -6.88 27.15 10.58
CA LEU A 9 -6.30 26.51 11.77
C LEU A 9 -7.36 25.99 12.74
N ARG A 10 -8.50 26.69 12.87
CA ARG A 10 -9.64 26.22 13.67
C ARG A 10 -10.22 24.95 13.09
N ALA A 11 -10.35 24.86 11.77
CA ALA A 11 -10.82 23.65 11.10
C ALA A 11 -9.86 22.47 11.35
N GLU A 12 -8.55 22.67 11.18
CA GLU A 12 -7.53 21.62 11.42
C GLU A 12 -7.46 21.17 12.89
N ALA A 13 -7.63 22.10 13.84
CA ALA A 13 -7.64 21.80 15.27
C ALA A 13 -8.85 20.93 15.67
N ASN A 14 -9.99 21.09 14.99
CA ASN A 14 -11.23 20.37 15.26
C ASN A 14 -11.27 18.96 14.64
N ILE A 15 -10.21 18.52 13.96
CA ILE A 15 -10.12 17.15 13.44
C ILE A 15 -9.86 16.19 14.60
N GLU A 16 -10.79 15.26 14.81
CA GLU A 16 -10.63 14.18 15.78
C GLU A 16 -9.47 13.26 15.38
N ARG A 17 -8.57 12.99 16.34
CA ARG A 17 -7.41 12.13 16.13
C ARG A 17 -7.62 10.77 16.80
N ILE A 18 -7.15 9.73 16.14
CA ILE A 18 -7.08 8.38 16.69
C ILE A 18 -5.69 8.18 17.32
N LYS A 19 -5.60 7.35 18.36
CA LYS A 19 -4.30 7.01 18.99
C LYS A 19 -3.39 6.36 17.95
N VAL A 20 -2.13 6.78 17.91
CA VAL A 20 -1.09 6.21 17.02
C VAL A 20 -1.01 4.69 17.19
N SER A 21 -1.08 4.19 18.42
CA SER A 21 -1.05 2.76 18.71
C SER A 21 -2.19 1.96 18.07
N VAL A 22 -3.36 2.58 17.86
CA VAL A 22 -4.51 1.94 17.19
C VAL A 22 -4.26 1.90 15.69
N VAL A 23 -3.90 3.05 15.11
CA VAL A 23 -3.60 3.16 13.67
C VAL A 23 -2.47 2.20 13.28
N CYS A 24 -1.42 2.06 14.09
CA CYS A 24 -0.35 1.11 13.83
C CYS A 24 -0.87 -0.34 13.78
N LYS A 25 -1.79 -0.73 14.67
CA LYS A 25 -2.38 -2.07 14.66
C LYS A 25 -3.22 -2.29 13.41
N ASP A 26 -4.00 -1.29 13.01
CA ASP A 26 -4.83 -1.36 11.81
C ASP A 26 -3.99 -1.49 10.54
N LEU A 27 -2.90 -0.74 10.44
CA LEU A 27 -1.94 -0.84 9.33
C LEU A 27 -1.26 -2.21 9.28
N ILE A 28 -0.79 -2.71 10.43
CA ILE A 28 -0.16 -4.05 10.51
C ILE A 28 -1.16 -5.12 10.06
N LYS A 29 -2.39 -5.06 10.57
CA LYS A 29 -3.44 -5.99 10.21
C LYS A 29 -3.72 -5.95 8.71
N PHE A 30 -3.87 -4.76 8.13
CA PHE A 30 -4.09 -4.60 6.70
C PHE A 30 -2.99 -5.26 5.87
N CYS A 31 -1.72 -5.04 6.23
CA CYS A 31 -0.59 -5.68 5.56
C CYS A 31 -0.64 -7.22 5.68
N GLN A 32 -0.94 -7.74 6.87
CA GLN A 32 -1.05 -9.19 7.11
C GLN A 32 -2.18 -9.83 6.31
N ASP A 33 -3.34 -9.19 6.27
CA ASP A 33 -4.53 -9.68 5.55
C ASP A 33 -4.28 -9.77 4.03
N HIS A 34 -3.40 -8.92 3.47
CA HIS A 34 -3.10 -8.87 2.04
C HIS A 34 -1.74 -9.48 1.66
N GLU A 35 -0.95 -9.94 2.64
CA GLU A 35 0.40 -10.45 2.42
C GLU A 35 0.43 -11.63 1.44
N SER A 36 -0.58 -12.50 1.46
CA SER A 36 -0.67 -13.68 0.60
C SER A 36 -0.85 -13.36 -0.89
N GLY A 37 -1.44 -12.21 -1.21
CA GLY A 37 -1.63 -11.73 -2.58
C GLY A 37 -0.51 -10.82 -3.08
N ASP A 38 0.41 -10.42 -2.20
CA ASP A 38 1.54 -9.57 -2.57
C ASP A 38 2.65 -10.42 -3.22
N VAL A 39 2.68 -10.39 -4.55
CA VAL A 39 3.66 -11.09 -5.38
C VAL A 39 5.10 -10.61 -5.17
N LEU A 40 5.31 -9.41 -4.63
CA LEU A 40 6.65 -8.89 -4.34
C LEU A 40 7.16 -9.38 -2.98
N VAL A 41 6.26 -9.67 -2.04
CA VAL A 41 6.60 -10.20 -0.71
C VAL A 41 6.64 -11.73 -0.70
N ARG A 42 5.61 -12.40 -1.22
CA ARG A 42 5.50 -13.87 -1.22
C ARG A 42 6.11 -14.53 -2.46
N GLY A 43 6.41 -13.74 -3.50
CA GLY A 43 6.79 -14.27 -4.80
C GLY A 43 5.60 -14.82 -5.58
N TRP A 44 5.86 -15.31 -6.79
CA TRP A 44 4.86 -15.95 -7.63
C TRP A 44 4.63 -17.38 -7.11
N ALA A 45 3.44 -17.66 -6.58
CA ALA A 45 3.10 -18.87 -5.81
C ALA A 45 3.10 -20.21 -6.58
N GLY A 46 3.77 -20.32 -7.73
CA GLY A 46 3.93 -21.61 -8.41
C GLY A 46 4.30 -21.53 -9.88
N PHE A 47 4.02 -20.42 -10.57
CA PHE A 47 4.34 -20.28 -11.98
C PHE A 47 5.02 -18.96 -12.26
N ALA A 48 6.33 -19.04 -12.48
CA ALA A 48 7.12 -17.93 -13.04
C ALA A 48 6.60 -17.47 -14.43
N ARG A 49 5.64 -18.20 -15.04
CA ARG A 49 4.91 -17.81 -16.26
C ARG A 49 3.88 -16.71 -16.05
N GLU A 50 3.43 -16.48 -14.82
CA GLU A 50 2.50 -15.39 -14.50
C GLU A 50 3.22 -14.04 -14.40
N ASN A 51 4.54 -14.05 -14.21
CA ASN A 51 5.35 -12.84 -14.25
C ASN A 51 5.42 -12.27 -15.68
N PRO A 52 4.79 -11.12 -15.97
CA PRO A 52 4.78 -10.52 -17.29
C PRO A 52 6.18 -10.04 -17.74
N PHE A 53 7.13 -9.92 -16.81
CA PHE A 53 8.52 -9.54 -17.07
C PHE A 53 9.47 -10.72 -17.17
N LYS A 54 9.00 -11.97 -17.02
CA LYS A 54 9.88 -13.12 -17.23
C LYS A 54 10.17 -13.28 -18.72
N GLU A 55 11.45 -13.39 -19.07
CA GLU A 55 11.86 -13.74 -20.42
C GLU A 55 11.16 -15.03 -20.88
N LYS A 56 10.46 -14.96 -22.02
CA LYS A 56 10.00 -16.16 -22.72
C LYS A 56 11.25 -16.87 -23.24
N GLN A 57 11.48 -18.11 -22.82
CA GLN A 57 12.59 -18.91 -23.35
C GLN A 57 12.50 -18.95 -24.89
N GLY A 58 13.55 -18.44 -25.54
CA GLY A 58 14.01 -18.77 -26.90
C GLY A 58 13.00 -18.69 -28.03
N CYS A 59 13.17 -17.72 -28.93
CA CYS A 59 12.76 -17.90 -30.32
C CYS A 59 13.57 -19.07 -30.91
N VAL A 60 12.90 -20.18 -31.24
CA VAL A 60 13.43 -21.10 -32.26
C VAL A 60 13.11 -20.48 -33.61
N THR A 61 14.11 -19.87 -34.23
CA THR A 61 14.04 -19.50 -35.65
C THR A 61 14.05 -20.81 -36.44
N LEU A 62 12.91 -21.15 -37.07
CA LEU A 62 12.79 -22.23 -38.05
C LEU A 62 13.35 -21.78 -39.40
#